data_AF-A0A2H4SGW2-F1
#
_entry.id   AF-A0A2H4SGW2-F1
#
_cell.length_a   1.000
_cell.length_b   1.000
_cell.length_c   1.000
_cell.angle_alpha   90.00
_cell.angle_beta   90.00
_cell.angle_gamma   90.00
#
_symmetry.space_group_name_H-M   'P 1'
#
loop_
_entity.id
_entity.type
_entity.pdbx_description
1 polymer ?
#
loop_
_entity_poly.entity_id
_entity_poly.type
_entity_poly.pdbx_seq_one_letter_code
_entity_poly.pdbx_strand_id
1 'polypeptide(L)'
;MKFPLVLAALFAGSLATVAQPGVGPPALGTCRVADVAIAAALAVLRRLLPVYPQLEPAIKAGVARFKNEIRCGPAPDEPEAPADDQMDCHGIVDTGIDRAAKVLRDNFGRIAPDNFDEGVTKGIKDFKKRLGCKPVVVDPEPAGHKF
;
A
#
# COMPACT_ATOMS: atom_id res chain seq x y z
N MET A 1 23.97 -13.46 -56.07
CA MET A 1 23.97 -12.34 -55.10
C MET A 1 23.25 -12.84 -53.85
N LYS A 2 23.84 -12.66 -52.67
CA LYS A 2 23.66 -13.53 -51.49
C LYS A 2 23.26 -12.65 -50.28
N PHE A 3 22.10 -12.97 -49.70
CA PHE A 3 21.42 -12.56 -48.44
C PHE A 3 21.67 -11.17 -47.81
N PRO A 4 20.61 -10.42 -47.43
CA PRO A 4 20.75 -9.32 -46.49
C PRO A 4 20.82 -9.85 -45.04
N LEU A 5 21.86 -9.40 -44.33
CA LEU A 5 22.05 -9.55 -42.89
C LEU A 5 20.88 -8.89 -42.13
N VAL A 6 20.08 -9.72 -41.45
CA VAL A 6 19.15 -9.27 -40.41
C VAL A 6 19.97 -8.95 -39.16
N LEU A 7 20.19 -7.66 -38.92
CA LEU A 7 20.79 -7.13 -37.69
C LEU A 7 19.68 -6.34 -36.97
N ALA A 8 19.05 -6.94 -35.96
CA ALA A 8 18.16 -6.20 -35.05
C ALA A 8 18.15 -6.84 -33.67
N ALA A 9 19.00 -6.28 -32.81
CA ALA A 9 18.87 -6.10 -31.37
C ALA A 9 18.23 -7.23 -30.56
N LEU A 10 19.09 -8.08 -30.00
CA LEU A 10 18.81 -8.79 -28.76
C LEU A 10 18.52 -7.75 -27.67
N PHE A 11 17.26 -7.58 -27.29
CA PHE A 11 16.90 -6.96 -26.01
C PHE A 11 17.33 -7.91 -24.89
N ALA A 12 18.62 -7.86 -24.57
CA ALA A 12 19.12 -8.29 -23.28
C ALA A 12 18.57 -7.29 -22.26
N GLY A 13 17.36 -7.56 -21.75
CA GLY A 13 16.79 -6.85 -20.62
C GLY A 13 17.68 -7.06 -19.41
N SER A 14 18.59 -6.11 -19.18
CA SER A 14 19.34 -6.01 -17.94
C SER A 14 18.32 -5.82 -16.82
N LEU A 15 18.16 -6.84 -15.98
CA LEU A 15 17.60 -6.68 -14.63
C LEU A 15 18.55 -5.73 -13.89
N ALA A 16 18.33 -4.42 -14.05
CA ALA A 16 18.85 -3.44 -13.13
C ALA A 16 18.11 -3.66 -11.81
N THR A 17 18.62 -4.56 -10.99
CA THR A 17 18.40 -4.54 -9.55
C THR A 17 18.95 -3.20 -9.08
N VAL A 18 18.09 -2.18 -9.04
CA VAL A 18 18.37 -0.94 -8.35
C VAL A 18 18.41 -1.29 -6.86
N ALA A 19 19.56 -1.79 -6.42
CA ALA A 19 19.88 -1.85 -5.00
C ALA A 19 19.97 -0.39 -4.55
N GLN A 20 18.89 0.12 -3.96
CA GLN A 20 18.90 1.44 -3.33
C GLN A 20 20.03 1.47 -2.30
N PRO A 21 21.06 2.32 -2.47
CA PRO A 21 22.18 2.34 -1.55
C PRO A 21 21.72 2.89 -0.21
N GLY A 22 21.90 2.10 0.86
CA GLY A 22 21.62 2.51 2.25
C GLY A 22 20.57 1.68 3.01
N VAL A 23 19.98 0.67 2.39
CA VAL A 23 18.82 -0.04 2.93
C VAL A 23 19.24 -1.42 3.45
N GLY A 24 19.70 -1.49 4.70
CA GLY A 24 19.99 -2.76 5.37
C GLY A 24 18.77 -3.70 5.40
N PRO A 25 18.99 -5.03 5.46
CA PRO A 25 17.90 -6.00 5.54
C PRO A 25 17.01 -5.72 6.76
N PRO A 26 15.68 -5.98 6.68
CA PRO A 26 14.82 -5.89 7.85
C PRO A 26 15.39 -6.78 8.97
N ALA A 27 15.25 -6.36 10.22
CA ALA A 27 15.61 -7.22 11.34
C ALA A 27 14.86 -8.56 11.20
N LEU A 28 15.57 -9.69 11.36
CA LEU A 28 15.13 -11.05 10.99
C LEU A 28 13.78 -11.50 11.61
N GLY A 29 13.21 -10.77 12.57
CA GLY A 29 11.90 -11.03 13.16
C GLY A 29 10.75 -10.13 12.67
N THR A 30 11.05 -8.98 12.05
CA THR A 30 10.06 -7.93 11.75
C THR A 30 9.00 -8.39 10.76
N CYS A 31 9.35 -9.24 9.79
CA CYS A 31 8.40 -9.70 8.77
C CYS A 31 7.42 -10.76 9.27
N ARG A 32 7.84 -11.63 10.19
CA ARG A 32 6.90 -12.57 10.83
C ARG A 32 5.94 -11.87 11.78
N VAL A 33 6.44 -10.89 12.53
CA VAL A 33 5.59 -10.01 13.35
C VAL A 33 4.61 -9.25 12.46
N ALA A 34 5.07 -8.75 11.31
CA ALA A 34 4.21 -8.09 10.33
C ALA A 34 3.07 -9.01 9.87
N ASP A 35 3.36 -10.26 9.50
CA ASP A 35 2.33 -11.19 9.04
C ASP A 35 1.25 -11.46 10.11
N VAL A 36 1.66 -11.66 11.37
CA VAL A 36 0.72 -11.85 12.50
C VAL A 36 -0.08 -10.58 12.77
N ALA A 37 0.57 -9.43 12.80
CA ALA A 37 -0.06 -8.14 13.06
C ALA A 37 -1.06 -7.78 11.95
N ILE A 38 -0.69 -8.03 10.68
CA ILE A 38 -1.58 -7.89 9.52
C ILE A 38 -2.77 -8.83 9.66
N ALA A 39 -2.57 -10.11 9.97
CA ALA A 39 -3.67 -11.06 10.14
C ALA A 39 -4.68 -10.60 11.22
N ALA A 40 -4.19 -10.11 12.36
CA ALA A 40 -5.03 -9.57 13.43
C ALA A 40 -5.79 -8.31 12.98
N ALA A 41 -5.11 -7.37 12.33
CA ALA A 41 -5.71 -6.15 11.80
C ALA A 41 -6.80 -6.46 10.75
N LEU A 42 -6.55 -7.42 9.85
CA LEU A 42 -7.50 -7.83 8.83
C LEU A 42 -8.73 -8.55 9.40
N ALA A 43 -8.58 -9.31 10.50
CA ALA A 43 -9.72 -9.91 11.18
C ALA A 43 -10.68 -8.82 11.73
N VAL A 44 -10.14 -7.73 12.26
CA VAL A 44 -10.93 -6.57 12.71
C VAL A 44 -11.55 -5.83 11.53
N LEU A 45 -10.77 -5.57 10.49
CA LEU A 45 -11.24 -4.87 9.30
C LEU A 45 -12.40 -5.61 8.63
N ARG A 46 -12.27 -6.92 8.38
CA ARG A 46 -13.32 -7.76 7.76
C ARG A 46 -14.59 -7.86 8.61
N ARG A 47 -14.46 -7.74 9.93
CA ARG A 47 -15.61 -7.75 10.85
C ARG A 47 -16.39 -6.44 10.81
N LEU A 48 -15.71 -5.33 10.57
CA LEU A 48 -16.30 -3.99 10.66
C LEU A 48 -16.77 -3.43 9.33
N LEU A 49 -16.16 -3.88 8.22
CA LEU A 49 -16.50 -3.39 6.91
C LEU A 49 -17.63 -4.21 6.28
N PRO A 50 -18.55 -3.54 5.55
CA PRO A 50 -19.51 -4.23 4.69
C PRO A 50 -18.78 -5.09 3.66
N VAL A 51 -19.42 -6.17 3.23
CA VAL A 51 -18.87 -7.03 2.19
C VAL A 51 -19.01 -6.32 0.83
N TYR A 52 -17.93 -5.63 0.42
CA TYR A 52 -17.80 -5.09 -0.93
C TYR A 52 -17.12 -6.12 -1.84
N PRO A 53 -17.52 -6.24 -3.11
CA PRO A 53 -16.81 -7.08 -4.08
C PRO A 53 -15.32 -6.71 -4.21
N GLN A 54 -15.00 -5.43 -4.02
CA GLN A 54 -13.65 -4.88 -4.13
C GLN A 54 -12.84 -4.97 -2.82
N LEU A 55 -13.42 -5.50 -1.72
CA LEU A 55 -12.79 -5.46 -0.39
C LEU A 55 -11.50 -6.29 -0.33
N GLU A 56 -11.52 -7.54 -0.78
CA GLU A 56 -10.32 -8.40 -0.77
C GLU A 56 -9.21 -7.89 -1.72
N PRO A 57 -9.52 -7.44 -2.96
CA PRO A 57 -8.54 -6.73 -3.79
C PRO A 57 -7.94 -5.49 -3.12
N ALA A 58 -8.74 -4.69 -2.42
CA ALA A 58 -8.28 -3.50 -1.70
C ALA A 58 -7.37 -3.86 -0.51
N ILE A 59 -7.75 -4.87 0.27
CA ILE A 59 -6.92 -5.43 1.35
C ILE A 59 -5.56 -5.85 0.79
N LYS A 60 -5.54 -6.59 -0.32
CA LYS A 60 -4.29 -7.07 -0.93
C LYS A 60 -3.40 -5.91 -1.38
N ALA A 61 -3.96 -4.89 -2.01
CA ALA A 61 -3.22 -3.70 -2.43
C ALA A 61 -2.59 -2.96 -1.24
N GLY A 62 -3.40 -2.67 -0.21
CA GLY A 62 -2.91 -1.99 1.00
C GLY A 62 -1.85 -2.78 1.76
N VAL A 63 -2.03 -4.09 1.92
CA VAL A 63 -1.05 -4.98 2.56
C VAL A 63 0.25 -5.05 1.76
N ALA A 64 0.18 -5.18 0.44
CA ALA A 64 1.37 -5.24 -0.40
C ALA A 64 2.20 -3.95 -0.30
N ARG A 65 1.54 -2.79 -0.32
CA ARG A 65 2.19 -1.49 -0.09
C ARG A 65 2.79 -1.40 1.31
N PHE A 66 2.05 -1.74 2.36
CA PHE A 66 2.59 -1.72 3.73
C PHE A 66 3.83 -2.61 3.86
N LYS A 67 3.77 -3.86 3.37
CA LYS A 67 4.89 -4.81 3.42
C LYS A 67 6.10 -4.31 2.62
N ASN A 68 5.88 -3.66 1.48
CA ASN A 68 6.97 -3.06 0.72
C ASN A 68 7.69 -1.98 1.52
N GLU A 69 6.93 -1.07 2.12
CA GLU A 69 7.49 0.01 2.93
C GLU A 69 8.33 -0.59 4.06
N ILE A 70 7.79 -1.51 4.86
CA ILE A 70 8.56 -2.15 5.95
C ILE A 70 9.61 -3.19 5.48
N ARG A 71 9.93 -3.24 4.17
CA ARG A 71 10.94 -4.12 3.56
C ARG A 71 10.67 -5.62 3.71
N CYS A 72 9.40 -6.00 3.88
CA CYS A 72 8.92 -7.37 4.00
C CYS A 72 8.20 -7.88 2.75
N GLY A 73 8.27 -7.16 1.64
CA GLY A 73 7.65 -7.54 0.38
C GLY A 73 8.20 -6.76 -0.82
N PRO A 74 7.95 -7.26 -2.05
CA PRO A 74 8.31 -6.56 -3.27
C PRO A 74 7.52 -5.25 -3.42
N ALA A 75 7.99 -4.35 -4.28
CA ALA A 75 7.21 -3.18 -4.68
C ALA A 75 5.87 -3.64 -5.30
N PRO A 76 4.72 -3.13 -4.83
CA PRO A 76 3.44 -3.49 -5.40
C PRO A 76 3.20 -2.75 -6.73
N ASP A 77 2.33 -3.32 -7.55
CA ASP A 77 1.75 -2.60 -8.68
C ASP A 77 0.95 -1.38 -8.19
N GLU A 78 0.85 -0.35 -9.03
CA GLU A 78 0.03 0.82 -8.74
C GLU A 78 -1.45 0.39 -8.67
N PRO A 79 -2.19 0.69 -7.59
CA PRO A 79 -3.57 0.26 -7.47
C PRO A 79 -4.45 1.05 -8.44
N GLU A 80 -5.31 0.33 -9.16
CA GLU A 80 -6.34 0.91 -10.02
C GLU A 80 -7.65 1.07 -9.25
N ALA A 81 -8.30 2.22 -9.41
CA ALA A 81 -9.65 2.42 -8.89
C ALA A 81 -10.66 1.60 -9.75
N PRO A 82 -11.75 1.09 -9.16
CA PRO A 82 -12.86 0.53 -9.94
C PRO A 82 -13.37 1.56 -10.96
N ALA A 83 -13.84 1.08 -12.13
CA ALA A 83 -14.36 1.93 -13.19
C ALA A 83 -15.69 2.63 -12.82
N ASP A 84 -16.40 2.09 -11.83
CA ASP A 84 -17.70 2.60 -11.36
C ASP A 84 -17.56 3.83 -10.45
N ASP A 85 -18.67 4.54 -10.23
CA ASP A 85 -18.77 5.75 -9.40
C ASP A 85 -18.05 5.57 -8.05
N GLN A 86 -17.03 6.40 -7.81
CA GLN A 86 -16.27 6.39 -6.56
C GLN A 86 -17.19 6.63 -5.36
N MET A 87 -17.07 5.80 -4.34
CA MET A 87 -17.89 5.83 -3.13
C MET A 87 -17.31 6.79 -2.08
N ASP A 88 -18.20 7.31 -1.24
CA ASP A 88 -17.77 7.98 -0.02
C ASP A 88 -17.39 6.92 1.03
N CYS A 89 -16.13 6.95 1.47
CA CYS A 89 -15.60 6.03 2.49
C CYS A 89 -15.60 6.63 3.90
N HIS A 90 -16.22 7.79 4.10
CA HIS A 90 -16.40 8.35 5.43
C HIS A 90 -17.31 7.47 6.30
N GLY A 91 -17.08 7.52 7.62
CA GLY A 91 -17.87 6.76 8.60
C GLY A 91 -17.33 5.35 8.83
N ILE A 92 -18.04 4.33 8.34
CA ILE A 92 -17.76 2.92 8.68
C ILE A 92 -16.40 2.48 8.13
N VAL A 93 -16.04 2.89 6.91
CA VAL A 93 -14.76 2.51 6.31
C VAL A 93 -13.58 3.12 7.05
N ASP A 94 -13.62 4.44 7.30
CA ASP A 94 -12.61 5.12 8.12
C ASP A 94 -12.50 4.51 9.53
N THR A 95 -13.62 4.23 10.19
CA THR A 95 -13.62 3.60 11.53
C THR A 95 -12.99 2.20 11.51
N GLY A 96 -13.28 1.42 10.47
CA GLY A 96 -12.70 0.09 10.29
C GLY A 96 -11.19 0.16 10.06
N ILE A 97 -10.74 1.09 9.23
CA ILE A 97 -9.33 1.36 8.96
C ILE A 97 -8.61 1.81 10.24
N ASP A 98 -9.16 2.76 10.99
CA ASP A 98 -8.53 3.29 12.21
C ASP A 98 -8.37 2.19 13.27
N ARG A 99 -9.38 1.33 13.45
CA ARG A 99 -9.31 0.20 14.37
C ARG A 99 -8.29 -0.85 13.92
N ALA A 100 -8.24 -1.15 12.61
CA ALA A 100 -7.25 -2.07 12.07
C ALA A 100 -5.82 -1.51 12.22
N ALA A 101 -5.61 -0.23 11.92
CA ALA A 101 -4.34 0.47 12.08
C ALA A 101 -3.89 0.50 13.55
N LYS A 102 -4.84 0.70 14.48
CA LYS A 102 -4.56 0.60 15.92
C LYS A 102 -4.09 -0.80 16.31
N VAL A 103 -4.81 -1.86 15.89
CA VAL A 103 -4.41 -3.25 16.18
C VAL A 103 -3.06 -3.57 15.56
N LEU A 104 -2.80 -3.12 14.33
CA LEU A 104 -1.51 -3.26 13.68
C LEU A 104 -0.41 -2.63 14.52
N ARG A 105 -0.58 -1.37 14.96
CA ARG A 105 0.38 -0.65 15.80
C ARG A 105 0.57 -1.31 17.17
N ASP A 106 -0.50 -1.76 17.81
CA ASP A 106 -0.45 -2.41 19.11
C ASP A 106 0.34 -3.75 19.06
N ASN A 107 0.27 -4.48 17.93
CA ASN A 107 1.03 -5.73 17.73
C ASN A 107 2.51 -5.48 17.41
N PHE A 108 2.86 -4.38 16.73
CA PHE A 108 4.26 -4.00 16.53
C PHE A 108 4.87 -3.35 17.79
N GLY A 109 4.10 -2.57 18.56
CA GLY A 109 4.57 -1.93 19.78
C GLY A 109 5.91 -1.21 19.60
N ARG A 110 6.88 -1.52 20.47
CA ARG A 110 8.22 -0.91 20.46
C ARG A 110 9.16 -1.44 19.38
N ILE A 111 8.77 -2.49 18.64
CA ILE A 111 9.59 -3.09 17.59
C ILE A 111 9.13 -2.68 16.18
N ALA A 112 8.28 -1.66 16.10
CA ALA A 112 7.91 -1.02 14.84
C ALA A 112 9.17 -0.53 14.10
N PRO A 113 9.36 -0.87 12.81
CA PRO A 113 10.45 -0.30 12.01
C PRO A 113 10.23 1.21 11.79
N ASP A 114 11.30 1.95 11.49
CA ASP A 114 11.27 3.42 11.34
C ASP A 114 10.23 3.91 10.31
N ASN A 115 9.98 3.12 9.27
CA ASN A 115 9.03 3.43 8.21
C ASN A 115 7.65 2.79 8.41
N PHE A 116 7.34 2.32 9.63
CA PHE A 116 6.04 1.74 9.96
C PHE A 116 4.89 2.71 9.67
N ASP A 117 4.96 3.95 10.18
CA ASP A 117 3.87 4.92 10.02
C ASP A 117 3.67 5.33 8.56
N GLU A 118 4.78 5.53 7.81
CA GLU A 118 4.72 5.77 6.38
C GLU A 118 4.09 4.58 5.63
N GLY A 119 4.45 3.36 6.02
CA GLY A 119 3.85 2.13 5.52
C GLY A 119 2.34 2.07 5.77
N VAL A 120 1.89 2.45 6.96
CA VAL A 120 0.46 2.48 7.30
C VAL A 120 -0.25 3.52 6.45
N THR A 121 0.28 4.74 6.35
CA THR A 121 -0.32 5.81 5.54
C THR A 121 -0.43 5.44 4.06
N LYS A 122 0.66 4.94 3.46
CA LYS A 122 0.66 4.51 2.06
C LYS A 122 -0.22 3.28 1.83
N GLY A 123 -0.22 2.32 2.75
CA GLY A 123 -1.09 1.15 2.70
C GLY A 123 -2.58 1.53 2.72
N ILE A 124 -2.97 2.47 3.59
CA ILE A 124 -4.35 2.98 3.65
C ILE A 124 -4.72 3.70 2.36
N LYS A 125 -3.81 4.50 1.79
CA LYS A 125 -4.03 5.18 0.52
C LYS A 125 -4.32 4.19 -0.61
N ASP A 126 -3.51 3.15 -0.74
CA ASP A 126 -3.66 2.13 -1.78
C ASP A 126 -4.92 1.28 -1.58
N PHE A 127 -5.24 0.95 -0.32
CA PHE A 127 -6.50 0.31 0.05
C PHE A 127 -7.70 1.15 -0.39
N LYS A 128 -7.75 2.44 0.00
CA LYS A 128 -8.85 3.35 -0.32
C LYS A 128 -8.99 3.55 -1.83
N LYS A 129 -7.88 3.73 -2.55
CA LYS A 129 -7.86 3.87 -4.01
C LYS A 129 -8.44 2.62 -4.69
N ARG A 130 -8.00 1.43 -4.29
CA ARG A 130 -8.48 0.16 -4.87
C ARG A 130 -9.92 -0.17 -4.48
N LEU A 131 -10.35 0.22 -3.29
CA LEU A 131 -11.74 0.07 -2.84
C LEU A 131 -12.70 0.97 -3.64
N GLY A 132 -12.18 2.06 -4.22
CA GLY A 132 -12.97 3.05 -4.96
C GLY A 132 -13.42 4.22 -4.11
N CYS A 133 -12.72 4.53 -3.01
CA CYS A 133 -12.99 5.72 -2.20
C CYS A 133 -12.65 6.98 -3.00
N LYS A 134 -13.51 8.01 -2.89
CA LYS A 134 -13.19 9.35 -3.41
C LYS A 134 -11.87 9.85 -2.79
N PRO A 135 -10.95 10.45 -3.58
CA PRO A 135 -9.79 11.11 -3.03
C PRO A 135 -10.25 12.24 -2.11
N VAL A 136 -9.59 12.37 -0.96
CA VAL A 136 -9.78 13.55 -0.09
C VAL A 136 -9.22 14.75 -0.85
N VAL A 137 -10.11 15.56 -1.39
CA VAL A 137 -9.75 16.88 -1.95
C VAL A 137 -9.47 17.77 -0.74
N VAL A 138 -8.19 17.98 -0.45
CA VAL A 138 -7.78 19.06 0.44
C VAL A 138 -7.84 20.31 -0.42
N ASP A 139 -8.89 21.13 -0.28
CA ASP A 139 -8.90 22.45 -0.89
C ASP A 139 -7.63 23.18 -0.46
N PRO A 140 -6.84 23.77 -1.38
CA PRO A 140 -5.73 24.60 -0.99
C PRO A 140 -6.27 25.73 -0.11
N GLU A 141 -5.68 25.85 1.08
CA GLU A 141 -5.95 26.91 2.06
C GLU A 141 -6.15 28.25 1.31
N PRO A 142 -7.29 28.95 1.49
CA PRO A 142 -7.52 30.20 0.78
C PRO A 142 -6.39 31.16 1.14
N ALA A 143 -5.59 31.52 0.13
CA ALA A 143 -4.47 32.44 0.27
C ALA A 143 -4.95 33.66 1.07
N GLY A 144 -4.39 33.81 2.27
CA GLY A 144 -4.89 34.73 3.27
C GLY A 144 -5.12 36.14 2.70
N HIS A 145 -6.36 36.61 2.78
CA HIS A 145 -6.66 38.03 2.76
C HIS A 145 -6.04 38.65 4.02
N LYS A 146 -4.88 39.28 3.86
CA LYS A 146 -4.40 40.27 4.83
C LYS A 146 -5.24 41.54 4.61
N PHE A 147 -6.00 41.90 5.64
CA PHE A 147 -6.58 43.24 5.80
C PHE A 147 -5.47 44.27 6.06
#